data_AF-A0A1Y5NBE8-F1
#
_entry.id   AF-A0A1Y5NBE8-F1
#
_cell.length_a   1.000
_cell.length_b   1.000
_cell.length_c   1.000
_cell.angle_alpha   90.00
_cell.angle_beta   90.00
_cell.angle_gamma   90.00
#
_symmetry.space_group_name_H-M   'P 1'
#
loop_
_entity.id
_entity.type
_entity.pdbx_description
1 polymer ?
#
loop_
_entity_poly.entity_id
_entity_poly.type
_entity_poly.pdbx_seq_one_letter_code
_entity_poly.pdbx_strand_id
1 'polypeptide(L)'
;MVTIPNKLFFFFLLSYLVLFVGCSAKSSQGAIQEAYMPIKCDVTIPDKPVFDPLNPESLKELIIYCIRIEDLLKGCVNGQFKQGR
;
A
#
# COMPACT_ATOMS: atom_id res chain seq x y z
N MET A 1 56.89 20.73 -0.65
CA MET A 1 55.93 21.80 -1.01
C MET A 1 55.64 21.66 -2.49
N VAL A 2 54.40 21.35 -2.88
CA VAL A 2 54.03 21.18 -4.30
C VAL A 2 53.74 22.57 -4.87
N THR A 3 54.60 23.07 -5.74
CA THR A 3 54.36 24.30 -6.50
C THR A 3 53.44 23.96 -7.68
N ILE A 4 52.13 24.04 -7.46
CA ILE A 4 51.12 23.78 -8.50
C ILE A 4 51.07 25.02 -9.41
N PRO A 5 51.38 24.90 -10.71
CA PRO A 5 51.31 26.05 -11.61
C PRO A 5 49.86 26.50 -11.77
N ASN A 6 49.64 27.82 -11.83
CA ASN A 6 48.30 28.44 -11.80
C ASN A 6 47.36 27.90 -12.90
N LYS A 7 47.93 27.55 -14.06
CA LYS A 7 47.18 26.91 -15.16
C LYS A 7 46.68 25.51 -14.79
N LEU A 8 47.48 24.72 -14.09
CA LEU A 8 47.11 23.37 -13.67
C LEU A 8 46.06 23.40 -12.56
N PHE A 9 46.17 24.35 -11.63
CA PHE A 9 45.15 24.60 -10.61
C PHE A 9 43.79 24.96 -11.23
N PHE A 10 43.79 25.81 -12.26
CA PHE A 10 42.57 26.20 -12.97
C PHE A 10 41.87 25.00 -13.66
N PHE A 11 42.64 24.10 -14.27
CA PHE A 11 42.08 22.88 -14.88
C PHE A 11 41.43 21.95 -13.85
N PHE A 12 42.04 21.79 -12.67
CA PHE A 12 41.45 20.99 -11.59
C PHE A 12 40.14 21.61 -11.07
N LEU A 13 40.10 22.93 -10.94
CA LEU A 13 38.91 23.65 -10.46
C LEU A 13 37.74 23.56 -11.47
N LEU A 14 38.04 23.70 -12.76
CA LEU A 14 37.05 23.58 -13.83
C LEU A 14 36.48 22.15 -13.92
N SER A 15 37.33 21.13 -13.80
CA SER A 15 36.90 19.73 -13.78
C SER A 15 35.96 19.45 -12.61
N TYR A 16 36.27 19.97 -11.42
CA TYR A 16 35.42 19.78 -10.24
C TYR A 16 34.04 20.43 -10.40
N LEU A 17 33.97 21.64 -10.95
CA LEU A 17 32.70 22.32 -11.24
C LEU A 17 31.80 21.50 -12.19
N VAL A 18 32.36 20.95 -13.28
CA VAL A 18 31.57 20.16 -14.24
C VAL A 18 31.05 18.86 -13.62
N LEU A 19 31.83 18.20 -12.75
CA LEU A 19 31.45 16.94 -12.13
C LEU A 19 30.36 17.08 -11.05
N PHE A 20 30.33 18.21 -10.32
CA PHE A 20 29.42 18.36 -9.18
C PHE A 20 28.12 19.13 -9.49
N VAL A 21 28.03 19.86 -10.61
CA VAL A 21 26.80 20.58 -11.00
C VAL A 21 25.64 19.64 -11.37
N GLY A 22 25.92 18.39 -11.75
CA GLY A 22 24.90 17.40 -12.12
C GLY A 22 24.30 16.59 -10.96
N CYS A 23 24.89 16.63 -9.77
CA CYS A 23 24.53 15.73 -8.65
C CYS A 23 23.38 16.25 -7.75
N SER A 24 22.54 17.15 -8.27
CA SER A 24 21.33 17.63 -7.56
C SER A 24 20.05 17.44 -8.38
N ALA A 25 20.11 16.76 -9.52
CA ALA A 25 18.98 16.61 -10.45
C ALA A 25 18.06 15.42 -10.14
N LYS A 26 18.06 14.90 -8.91
CA LYS A 26 17.08 13.91 -8.47
C LYS A 26 16.31 14.47 -7.30
N SER A 27 15.22 15.18 -7.62
CA SER A 27 14.11 15.33 -6.69
C SER A 27 13.73 13.92 -6.25
N SER A 28 14.08 13.56 -5.02
CA SER A 28 13.48 12.43 -4.35
C SER A 28 12.03 12.83 -4.13
N GLN A 29 11.20 12.63 -5.15
CA GLN A 29 9.78 12.38 -4.95
C GLN A 29 9.76 11.13 -4.07
N GLY A 30 9.82 11.35 -2.76
CA GLY A 30 9.74 10.30 -1.76
C GLY A 30 8.55 9.47 -2.16
N ALA A 31 8.76 8.16 -2.33
CA ALA A 31 7.71 7.24 -2.71
C ALA A 31 6.48 7.60 -1.88
N ILE A 32 5.41 8.01 -2.56
CA ILE A 32 4.13 8.25 -1.90
C ILE A 32 3.80 6.88 -1.31
N GLN A 33 4.02 6.74 -0.01
CA GLN A 33 3.63 5.54 0.69
C GLN A 33 2.11 5.58 0.66
N GLU A 34 1.52 4.66 -0.11
CA GLU A 34 0.10 4.44 -0.09
C GLU A 34 -0.25 3.97 1.32
N ALA A 35 -0.64 4.93 2.17
CA ALA A 35 -1.06 4.67 3.52
C ALA A 35 -2.38 3.91 3.42
N TYR A 36 -2.32 2.59 3.62
CA TYR A 36 -3.51 1.76 3.72
C TYR A 36 -4.25 2.16 5.00
N MET A 37 -5.26 3.02 4.86
CA MET A 37 -6.06 3.50 5.98
C MET A 37 -7.07 2.41 6.34
N PRO A 38 -6.98 1.81 7.54
CA PRO A 38 -7.88 0.72 7.91
C PRO A 38 -9.31 1.25 8.02
N ILE A 39 -10.19 0.76 7.15
CA ILE A 39 -11.62 1.06 7.22
C ILE A 39 -12.17 0.25 8.38
N LYS A 40 -12.67 0.93 9.41
CA LYS A 40 -13.41 0.28 10.49
C LYS A 40 -14.85 0.05 10.04
N CYS A 41 -15.19 -1.23 9.96
CA CYS A 41 -16.50 -1.72 9.59
C CYS A 41 -17.25 -2.11 10.87
N ASP A 42 -18.21 -1.29 11.31
CA ASP A 42 -19.11 -1.65 12.43
C ASP A 42 -20.18 -2.63 11.92
N VAL A 43 -19.75 -3.85 11.58
CA VAL A 43 -20.61 -4.90 11.04
C VAL A 43 -20.77 -6.01 12.06
N THR A 44 -22.01 -6.37 12.37
CA THR A 44 -22.27 -7.55 13.21
C THR A 44 -22.17 -8.80 12.34
N ILE A 45 -21.12 -9.59 12.54
CA ILE A 45 -20.92 -10.86 11.85
C ILE A 45 -21.75 -11.93 12.59
N PRO A 46 -22.73 -12.58 11.94
CA PRO A 46 -23.49 -13.68 12.54
C PRO A 46 -22.58 -14.89 12.84
N ASP A 47 -22.99 -15.73 13.78
CA ASP A 47 -22.22 -16.94 14.12
C ASP A 47 -22.14 -17.91 12.94
N LYS A 48 -20.95 -18.50 12.75
CA LYS A 48 -20.69 -19.45 11.67
C LYS A 48 -21.47 -20.76 11.92
N PRO A 49 -22.23 -21.27 10.94
CA PRO A 49 -22.91 -22.56 11.07
C PRO A 49 -21.90 -23.71 11.10
N VAL A 50 -22.25 -24.77 11.86
CA VAL A 50 -21.43 -25.98 11.97
C VAL A 50 -21.68 -26.86 10.76
N PHE A 51 -20.60 -27.27 10.09
CA PHE A 51 -20.69 -28.23 8.99
C PHE A 51 -20.78 -29.65 9.54
N ASP A 52 -21.79 -30.39 9.09
CA ASP A 52 -21.98 -31.81 9.39
C ASP A 52 -21.78 -32.64 8.11
N PRO A 53 -20.74 -33.49 8.03
CA PRO A 53 -20.46 -34.29 6.84
C PRO A 53 -21.56 -35.34 6.54
N LEU A 54 -22.44 -35.66 7.49
CA LEU A 54 -23.55 -36.59 7.31
C LEU A 54 -24.81 -35.90 6.76
N ASN A 55 -24.86 -34.56 6.81
CA ASN A 55 -25.99 -33.77 6.32
C ASN A 55 -25.55 -32.81 5.21
N PRO A 56 -25.85 -33.12 3.93
CA PRO A 56 -25.46 -32.25 2.80
C PRO A 56 -26.11 -30.86 2.83
N GLU A 57 -27.23 -30.67 3.53
CA GLU A 57 -27.84 -29.34 3.69
C GLU A 57 -26.99 -28.42 4.56
N SER A 58 -26.20 -28.97 5.50
CA SER A 58 -25.27 -28.16 6.32
C SER A 58 -24.17 -27.50 5.48
N LEU A 59 -23.76 -28.14 4.37
CA LEU A 59 -22.83 -27.56 3.41
C LEU A 59 -23.44 -26.35 2.71
N LYS A 60 -24.70 -26.49 2.30
CA LYS A 60 -25.44 -25.44 1.60
C LYS A 60 -25.67 -24.24 2.52
N GLU A 61 -26.02 -24.46 3.77
CA GLU A 61 -26.13 -23.39 4.78
C GLU A 61 -24.80 -22.66 5.00
N LEU A 62 -23.70 -23.40 5.06
CA LEU A 62 -22.36 -22.83 5.16
C LEU A 62 -21.98 -21.99 3.93
N ILE A 63 -22.31 -22.46 2.72
CA ILE A 63 -22.05 -21.71 1.48
C ILE A 63 -22.87 -20.41 1.46
N ILE A 64 -24.16 -20.48 1.80
CA ILE A 64 -25.04 -19.30 1.87
C ILE A 64 -24.52 -18.29 2.91
N TYR A 65 -24.07 -18.77 4.07
CA TYR A 65 -23.44 -17.95 5.09
C TYR A 65 -22.22 -17.20 4.52
N CYS A 66 -21.30 -17.92 3.85
CA CYS A 66 -20.10 -17.31 3.27
C CYS A 66 -20.43 -16.21 2.25
N ILE A 67 -21.39 -16.45 1.35
CA ILE A 67 -21.83 -15.47 0.35
C ILE A 67 -22.36 -14.20 1.04
N ARG A 68 -23.18 -14.38 2.08
CA ARG A 68 -23.74 -13.25 2.84
C ARG A 68 -22.66 -12.42 3.53
N ILE A 69 -21.65 -13.07 4.11
CA ILE A 69 -20.52 -12.36 4.73
C ILE A 69 -19.72 -11.59 3.69
N GLU A 70 -19.44 -12.19 2.53
CA GLU A 70 -18.72 -11.49 1.46
C GLU A 70 -19.47 -10.23 1.00
N ASP A 71 -20.79 -10.32 0.82
CA ASP A 71 -21.60 -9.17 0.41
C ASP A 71 -21.62 -8.07 1.48
N LEU A 72 -21.72 -8.45 2.76
CA LEU A 72 -21.63 -7.51 3.89
C LEU A 72 -20.27 -6.79 3.91
N LEU A 73 -19.17 -7.54 3.74
CA LEU A 73 -17.82 -6.98 3.75
C LEU A 73 -17.55 -6.10 2.53
N LYS A 74 -18.00 -6.50 1.33
CA LYS A 74 -17.93 -5.69 0.10
C LYS A 74 -18.71 -4.38 0.25
N GLY A 75 -19.89 -4.44 0.87
CA GLY A 75 -20.68 -3.24 1.19
C GLY A 75 -19.94 -2.29 2.13
N CYS A 76 -19.18 -2.82 3.10
CA CYS A 76 -18.41 -1.99 4.02
C CYS A 76 -17.22 -1.30 3.35
N VAL A 77 -16.42 -2.01 2.56
CA VAL A 77 -15.24 -1.44 1.87
C VAL A 77 -15.66 -0.32 0.92
N ASN A 78 -16.81 -0.45 0.26
CA ASN A 78 -17.30 0.52 -0.72
C ASN A 78 -18.08 1.70 -0.09
N GLY A 79 -18.24 1.74 1.25
CA GLY A 79 -19.00 2.78 1.94
C GLY A 79 -20.50 2.80 1.64
N GLN A 80 -21.03 1.75 0.99
CA GLN A 80 -22.45 1.58 0.64
C GLN A 80 -23.19 0.70 1.65
N PHE A 81 -22.59 0.49 2.82
CA PHE A 81 -23.11 -0.41 3.84
C PHE A 81 -24.42 0.13 4.45
N LYS A 82 -25.51 -0.57 4.19
CA LYS A 82 -26.83 -0.34 4.80
C LYS A 82 -27.18 -1.55 5.66
N GLN A 83 -26.62 -1.63 6.87
CA GLN A 83 -27.14 -2.58 7.86
C GLN A 83 -28.49 -2.05 8.31
N GLY A 84 -29.54 -2.76 7.90
CA GLY A 84 -30.93 -2.31 7.99
C GLY A 84 -31.29 -1.70 9.34
N ARG A 85 -31.93 -0.52 9.24
CA ARG A 85 -33.10 -0.22 10.07
C ARG A 85 -34.30 -0.89 9.40
#